data_AF-A0A538GVM1-F1
#
_entry.id   AF-A0A538GVM1-F1
#
_cell.length_a   1.000
_cell.length_b   1.000
_cell.length_c   1.000
_cell.angle_alpha   90.00
_cell.angle_beta   90.00
_cell.angle_gamma   90.00
#
_symmetry.space_group_name_H-M   'P 1'
#
loop_
_entity.id
_entity.type
_entity.pdbx_description
1 polymer ?
#
loop_
_entity_poly.entity_id
_entity_poly.type
_entity_poly.pdbx_seq_one_letter_code
_entity_poly.pdbx_strand_id
1 'polypeptide(L)'
;MAEQLDAVVSAPVPVAPGTAIGFPRGGASVRARAVAVADLLGREAFLVVLFAIYVVGLTWNLPSHIASDTWMTFAYGSEVVHHGLPHHDVLTVWAHGRTWIDQQWLGQLVFYGAYALAGIRGAIAVQTVCLTAAMALAIVAARRHGGSTRSVTWITLGSFLVVAWGSWTLRVQSLVFPLFVALLWLLAEDSRRPSRRVLLALPIVVLWANLHGTAFLASALVALRGLSMLLERDRPLRDRLPVAAVLTAAPALLLASPYGFSLVGYYHKLLLNPAFSKYVTEWAPTKLGIATAPFYLLALLAAWLAGRYRSRLTLFEQSAL
;
A
#
# COMPACT_ATOMS: atom_id res chain seq x y z
N MET A 1 56.72 20.72 -10.64
CA MET A 1 56.09 19.46 -10.17
C MET A 1 54.76 19.77 -9.47
N ALA A 2 53.91 20.57 -10.13
CA ALA A 2 52.62 21.05 -9.62
C ALA A 2 51.61 21.24 -10.76
N GLU A 3 51.81 20.55 -11.90
CA GLU A 3 51.07 20.77 -13.15
C GLU A 3 50.52 19.45 -13.74
N GLN A 4 50.58 18.35 -12.98
CA GLN A 4 50.11 17.02 -13.41
C GLN A 4 48.99 16.45 -12.53
N LEU A 5 48.40 17.24 -11.62
CA LEU A 5 47.34 16.78 -10.71
C LEU A 5 45.93 17.34 -10.98
N ASP A 6 45.75 18.22 -11.98
CA ASP A 6 44.45 18.82 -12.31
C ASP A 6 43.66 18.11 -13.43
N ALA A 7 44.14 16.96 -13.92
CA ALA A 7 43.53 16.28 -15.09
C ALA A 7 42.53 15.15 -14.77
N VAL A 8 42.05 15.00 -13.52
CA VAL A 8 41.14 13.88 -13.14
C VAL A 8 39.70 14.32 -12.84
N VAL A 9 39.37 15.61 -12.93
CA VAL A 9 38.00 16.10 -12.69
C VAL A 9 37.39 16.65 -13.97
N SER A 10 36.90 15.78 -14.85
CA SER A 10 35.80 16.08 -15.80
C SER A 10 35.58 14.94 -16.79
N ALA A 11 34.79 13.94 -16.39
CA ALA A 11 34.06 13.14 -17.36
C ALA A 11 32.69 12.78 -16.77
N PRO A 12 31.58 13.36 -17.28
CA PRO A 12 30.27 12.87 -16.92
C PRO A 12 30.12 11.44 -17.44
N VAL A 13 29.88 10.50 -16.52
CA VAL A 13 29.53 9.11 -16.86
C VAL A 13 28.30 9.14 -17.78
N PRO A 14 28.33 8.52 -18.96
CA PRO A 14 27.15 8.42 -19.81
C PRO A 14 26.08 7.62 -19.05
N VAL A 15 25.04 8.31 -18.60
CA VAL A 15 23.83 7.63 -18.13
C VAL A 15 23.21 7.01 -19.36
N ALA A 16 23.32 5.68 -19.48
CA ALA A 16 22.64 4.94 -20.54
C ALA A 16 21.15 5.37 -20.56
N PRO A 17 20.59 5.71 -21.74
CA PRO A 17 19.20 6.11 -21.81
C PRO A 17 18.35 4.97 -21.25
N GLY A 18 17.73 5.21 -20.10
CA GLY A 18 16.76 4.29 -19.53
C GLY A 18 15.72 4.03 -20.60
N THR A 19 15.50 2.75 -20.93
CA THR A 19 14.46 2.31 -21.85
C THR A 19 13.11 2.74 -21.28
N ALA A 20 12.70 3.97 -21.60
CA ALA A 20 11.39 4.49 -21.32
C ALA A 20 10.40 3.58 -22.05
N ILE A 21 9.50 2.96 -21.29
CA ILE A 21 8.39 2.18 -21.85
C ILE A 21 7.46 3.19 -22.53
N GLY A 22 7.75 3.50 -23.79
CA GLY A 22 6.87 4.28 -24.66
C GLY A 22 5.71 3.39 -25.09
N PHE A 23 4.51 3.67 -24.60
CA PHE A 23 3.31 3.07 -25.16
C PHE A 23 3.08 3.64 -26.57
N PRO A 24 2.88 2.82 -27.61
CA PRO A 24 2.58 3.29 -28.95
C PRO A 24 1.27 4.09 -28.94
N ARG A 25 1.35 5.39 -29.26
CA ARG A 25 0.17 6.23 -29.49
C ARG A 25 -0.39 5.91 -30.89
N GLY A 26 -1.57 5.28 -30.92
CA GLY A 26 -2.48 5.21 -32.08
C GLY A 26 -2.13 4.17 -33.16
N GLY A 27 -3.08 3.28 -33.46
CA GLY A 27 -3.15 2.57 -34.75
C GLY A 27 -2.34 1.28 -34.95
N ALA A 28 -1.74 0.67 -33.92
CA ALA A 28 -1.01 -0.59 -34.12
C ALA A 28 -1.97 -1.73 -34.54
N SER A 29 -1.70 -2.37 -35.68
CA SER A 29 -2.40 -3.56 -36.16
C SER A 29 -2.37 -4.66 -35.09
N VAL A 30 -3.37 -5.56 -35.09
CA VAL A 30 -3.45 -6.69 -34.13
C VAL A 30 -2.14 -7.47 -34.09
N ARG A 31 -1.48 -7.64 -35.26
CA ARG A 31 -0.18 -8.30 -35.38
C ARG A 31 0.95 -7.52 -34.69
N ALA A 32 1.02 -6.20 -34.84
CA ALA A 32 2.04 -5.38 -34.18
C ALA A 32 1.87 -5.38 -32.65
N ARG A 33 0.63 -5.38 -32.16
CA ARG A 33 0.34 -5.55 -30.72
C ARG A 33 0.74 -6.93 -30.23
N ALA A 34 0.44 -7.98 -30.98
CA ALA A 34 0.81 -9.36 -30.64
C ALA A 34 2.34 -9.55 -30.57
N VAL A 35 3.09 -8.98 -31.52
CA VAL A 35 4.56 -9.02 -31.51
C VAL A 35 5.13 -8.23 -30.33
N ALA A 36 4.60 -7.03 -30.04
CA ALA A 36 5.04 -6.23 -28.90
C ALA A 36 4.75 -6.92 -27.55
N VAL A 37 3.60 -7.59 -27.43
CA VAL A 37 3.26 -8.40 -26.25
C VAL A 37 4.18 -9.61 -26.15
N ALA A 38 4.46 -10.32 -27.24
CA ALA A 38 5.36 -11.47 -27.24
C ALA A 38 6.80 -11.09 -26.85
N ASP A 39 7.31 -9.96 -27.35
CA ASP A 39 8.65 -9.46 -27.00
C ASP A 39 8.70 -8.98 -25.53
N LEU A 40 7.66 -8.29 -25.05
CA LEU A 40 7.54 -7.95 -23.62
C LEU A 40 7.49 -9.21 -22.74
N LEU A 41 6.70 -10.21 -23.12
CA LEU A 41 6.62 -11.49 -22.43
C LEU A 41 7.95 -12.23 -22.47
N GLY A 42 8.72 -12.15 -23.56
CA GLY A 42 10.07 -12.72 -23.64
C GLY A 42 11.04 -12.07 -22.66
N ARG A 43 11.00 -10.74 -22.53
CA ARG A 43 11.88 -9.97 -21.63
C ARG A 43 11.48 -10.10 -20.15
N GLU A 44 10.18 -10.19 -19.88
CA GLU A 44 9.60 -10.22 -18.52
C GLU A 44 9.11 -11.62 -18.13
N ALA A 45 9.47 -12.68 -18.87
CA ALA A 45 8.90 -14.02 -18.76
C ALA A 45 8.89 -14.52 -17.32
N PHE A 46 10.01 -14.39 -16.62
CA PHE A 46 10.15 -14.87 -15.25
C PHE A 46 9.26 -14.09 -14.27
N LEU A 47 9.12 -12.78 -14.46
CA LEU A 47 8.25 -11.94 -13.64
C LEU A 47 6.77 -12.25 -13.88
N VAL A 48 6.40 -12.49 -15.14
CA VAL A 48 5.03 -12.88 -15.53
C VAL A 48 4.68 -14.26 -14.96
N VAL A 49 5.60 -15.23 -15.08
CA VAL A 49 5.45 -16.57 -14.49
C VAL A 49 5.34 -16.48 -12.96
N LEU A 50 6.18 -15.68 -12.30
CA LEU A 50 6.10 -15.48 -10.86
C LEU A 50 4.76 -14.84 -10.45
N PHE A 51 4.29 -13.84 -11.19
CA PHE A 51 2.99 -13.23 -10.95
C PHE A 51 1.84 -14.23 -11.16
N ALA A 52 1.93 -15.10 -12.18
CA ALA A 52 0.97 -16.17 -12.38
C ALA A 52 1.00 -17.19 -11.22
N ILE A 53 2.19 -17.58 -10.74
CA ILE A 53 2.36 -18.44 -9.56
C ILE A 53 1.76 -17.78 -8.31
N TYR A 54 1.95 -16.46 -8.14
CA TYR A 54 1.31 -15.70 -7.07
C TYR A 54 -0.22 -15.82 -7.13
N VAL A 55 -0.82 -15.59 -8.30
CA VAL A 55 -2.28 -15.68 -8.50
C VAL A 55 -2.78 -17.10 -8.29
N VAL A 56 -2.07 -18.11 -8.81
CA VAL A 56 -2.39 -19.52 -8.59
C VAL A 56 -2.29 -19.86 -7.10
N GLY A 57 -1.22 -19.49 -6.41
CA GLY A 57 -1.06 -19.71 -4.97
C GLY A 57 -2.19 -19.07 -4.16
N LEU A 58 -2.55 -17.84 -4.49
CA LEU A 58 -3.66 -17.11 -3.87
C LEU A 58 -5.03 -17.77 -4.15
N THR A 59 -5.17 -18.56 -5.21
CA THR A 59 -6.46 -19.17 -5.60
C THR A 59 -6.51 -20.68 -5.41
N TRP A 60 -5.39 -21.32 -5.08
CA TRP A 60 -5.27 -22.77 -4.96
C TRP A 60 -6.04 -23.32 -3.76
N ASN A 61 -6.09 -22.58 -2.65
CA ASN A 61 -6.81 -22.99 -1.43
C ASN A 61 -7.67 -21.84 -0.87
N LEU A 62 -8.62 -21.36 -1.67
CA LEU A 62 -9.56 -20.33 -1.23
C LEU A 62 -10.31 -20.65 0.08
N PRO A 63 -10.71 -21.90 0.37
CA PRO A 63 -11.36 -22.20 1.65
C PRO A 63 -10.48 -21.90 2.87
N SER A 64 -9.15 -22.07 2.79
CA SER A 64 -8.25 -21.77 3.91
C SER A 64 -8.10 -20.27 4.18
N HIS A 65 -8.68 -19.41 3.34
CA HIS A 65 -8.69 -17.96 3.53
C HIS A 65 -9.78 -17.51 4.51
N ILE A 66 -10.74 -18.39 4.83
CA ILE A 66 -11.84 -18.07 5.73
C ILE A 66 -11.39 -18.24 7.18
N ALA A 67 -11.57 -17.21 7.99
CA ALA A 67 -11.28 -17.23 9.42
C ALA A 67 -12.43 -16.62 10.25
N SER A 68 -12.27 -16.58 11.57
CA SER A 68 -13.21 -15.91 12.49
C SER A 68 -13.54 -14.48 12.06
N ASP A 69 -12.54 -13.71 11.65
CA ASP A 69 -12.69 -12.32 11.24
C ASP A 69 -13.53 -12.17 9.97
N THR A 70 -13.50 -13.18 9.10
CA THR A 70 -14.33 -13.23 7.88
C THR A 70 -15.81 -13.27 8.26
N TRP A 71 -16.17 -14.13 9.20
CA TRP A 71 -17.55 -14.23 9.69
C TRP A 71 -17.98 -12.97 10.44
N MET A 72 -17.10 -12.40 11.27
CA MET A 72 -17.38 -11.11 11.93
C MET A 72 -17.60 -9.99 10.91
N THR A 73 -16.81 -9.96 9.82
CA THR A 73 -16.98 -8.97 8.74
C THR A 73 -18.38 -9.05 8.12
N PHE A 74 -18.90 -10.26 7.88
CA PHE A 74 -20.25 -10.42 7.34
C PHE A 74 -21.32 -10.09 8.36
N ALA A 75 -21.14 -10.49 9.62
CA ALA A 75 -22.12 -10.23 10.67
C ALA A 75 -22.27 -8.73 10.95
N TYR A 76 -21.17 -8.00 11.12
CA TYR A 76 -21.21 -6.55 11.29
C TYR A 76 -21.66 -5.82 10.01
N GLY A 77 -21.28 -6.29 8.82
CA GLY A 77 -21.81 -5.73 7.57
C GLY A 77 -23.33 -5.88 7.45
N SER A 78 -23.87 -7.03 7.87
CA SER A 78 -25.32 -7.25 7.96
C SER A 78 -25.97 -6.33 8.98
N GLU A 79 -25.34 -6.15 10.14
CA GLU A 79 -25.82 -5.25 11.19
C GLU A 79 -25.92 -3.81 10.68
N VAL A 80 -24.89 -3.32 9.98
CA VAL A 80 -24.89 -1.97 9.41
C VAL A 80 -26.01 -1.80 8.36
N VAL A 81 -26.27 -2.82 7.54
CA VAL A 81 -27.35 -2.78 6.53
C VAL A 81 -28.73 -2.70 7.18
N HIS A 82 -29.00 -3.47 8.24
CA HIS A 82 -30.34 -3.60 8.81
C HIS A 82 -30.64 -2.59 9.92
N HIS A 83 -29.62 -2.17 10.67
CA HIS A 83 -29.78 -1.35 11.87
C HIS A 83 -29.02 -0.02 11.81
N GLY A 84 -28.24 0.22 10.74
CA GLY A 84 -27.41 1.40 10.60
C GLY A 84 -26.09 1.28 11.37
N LEU A 85 -25.34 2.38 11.44
CA LEU A 85 -24.00 2.37 12.02
C LEU A 85 -24.05 2.14 13.55
N PRO A 86 -23.38 1.09 14.06
CA PRO A 86 -23.42 0.79 15.48
C PRO A 86 -22.60 1.80 16.29
N HIS A 87 -23.13 2.20 17.45
CA HIS A 87 -22.41 2.97 18.47
C HIS A 87 -22.09 2.15 19.73
N HIS A 88 -22.61 0.93 19.77
CA HIS A 88 -22.42 -0.05 20.85
C HIS A 88 -22.20 -1.44 20.24
N ASP A 89 -21.47 -2.29 20.93
CA ASP A 89 -21.33 -3.70 20.53
C ASP A 89 -22.63 -4.46 20.84
N VAL A 90 -23.23 -5.04 19.81
CA VAL A 90 -24.48 -5.82 19.89
C VAL A 90 -24.26 -7.31 19.62
N LEU A 91 -23.09 -7.69 19.09
CA LEU A 91 -22.83 -9.05 18.61
C LEU A 91 -22.01 -9.88 19.60
N THR A 92 -21.08 -9.27 20.34
CA THR A 92 -20.19 -10.02 21.23
C THR A 92 -20.78 -10.13 22.63
N VAL A 93 -20.70 -11.32 23.23
CA VAL A 93 -21.22 -11.57 24.59
C VAL A 93 -20.48 -10.73 25.64
N TRP A 94 -19.16 -10.60 25.52
CA TRP A 94 -18.34 -9.99 26.57
C TRP A 94 -18.32 -8.45 26.55
N ALA A 95 -18.51 -7.85 25.37
CA ALA A 95 -18.56 -6.39 25.22
C ALA A 95 -19.98 -5.87 24.96
N HIS A 96 -21.01 -6.72 25.05
CA HIS A 96 -22.40 -6.35 24.80
C HIS A 96 -22.79 -5.05 25.51
N GLY A 97 -23.37 -4.11 24.76
CA GLY A 97 -23.81 -2.80 25.22
C GLY A 97 -22.68 -1.78 25.46
N ARG A 98 -21.40 -2.18 25.41
CA ARG A 98 -20.30 -1.22 25.55
C ARG A 98 -20.17 -0.36 24.30
N THR A 99 -19.79 0.91 24.49
CA THR A 99 -19.52 1.84 23.40
C THR A 99 -18.44 1.27 22.49
N TRP A 100 -18.77 1.18 21.20
CA TRP A 100 -17.89 0.69 20.16
C TRP A 100 -18.01 1.58 18.92
N ILE A 101 -16.92 1.70 18.19
CA ILE A 101 -16.85 2.46 16.95
C ILE A 101 -16.44 1.47 15.89
N ASP A 102 -17.28 1.32 14.86
CA ASP A 102 -16.95 0.49 13.72
C ASP A 102 -16.18 1.30 12.67
N GLN A 103 -14.88 1.48 12.90
CA GLN A 103 -14.01 2.24 12.00
C GLN A 103 -13.94 1.68 10.57
N GLN A 104 -14.39 0.45 10.35
CA GLN A 104 -14.24 -0.29 9.09
C GLN A 104 -15.59 -0.64 8.45
N TRP A 105 -16.65 0.05 8.88
CA TRP A 105 -18.04 -0.15 8.44
C TRP A 105 -18.18 -0.26 6.91
N LEU A 106 -17.51 0.61 6.13
CA LEU A 106 -17.63 0.60 4.68
C LEU A 106 -16.96 -0.64 4.08
N GLY A 107 -15.84 -1.07 4.65
CA GLY A 107 -15.17 -2.29 4.23
C GLY A 107 -16.05 -3.51 4.47
N GLN A 108 -16.74 -3.56 5.60
CA GLN A 108 -17.69 -4.63 5.91
C GLN A 108 -18.90 -4.60 4.98
N LEU A 109 -19.45 -3.43 4.64
CA LEU A 109 -20.52 -3.31 3.65
C LEU A 109 -20.12 -3.85 2.28
N VAL A 110 -18.89 -3.57 1.83
CA VAL A 110 -18.37 -4.11 0.57
C VAL A 110 -18.32 -5.64 0.61
N PHE A 111 -17.77 -6.22 1.67
CA PHE A 111 -17.66 -7.68 1.80
C PHE A 111 -19.01 -8.37 2.03
N TYR A 112 -19.89 -7.80 2.84
CA TYR A 112 -21.24 -8.30 3.07
C TYR A 112 -22.10 -8.19 1.80
N GLY A 113 -22.01 -7.09 1.06
CA GLY A 113 -22.69 -6.95 -0.23
C GLY A 113 -22.22 -8.01 -1.24
N ALA A 114 -20.91 -8.24 -1.34
CA ALA A 114 -20.37 -9.31 -2.18
C ALA A 114 -20.84 -10.70 -1.73
N TYR A 115 -20.91 -10.93 -0.42
CA TYR A 115 -21.46 -12.15 0.18
C TYR A 115 -22.96 -12.32 -0.12
N ALA A 116 -23.76 -11.27 0.00
CA ALA A 116 -25.19 -11.32 -0.26
C ALA A 116 -25.49 -11.62 -1.75
N LEU A 117 -24.66 -11.11 -2.67
CA LEU A 117 -24.84 -11.29 -4.11
C LEU A 117 -24.40 -12.67 -4.63
N ALA A 118 -23.29 -13.21 -4.14
CA ALA A 118 -22.66 -14.42 -4.71
C ALA A 118 -22.15 -15.41 -3.65
N GLY A 119 -22.62 -15.28 -2.41
CA GLY A 119 -22.14 -16.04 -1.27
C GLY A 119 -20.66 -15.78 -0.98
N ILE A 120 -20.04 -16.72 -0.26
CA ILE A 120 -18.62 -16.67 0.12
C ILE A 120 -17.71 -16.48 -1.10
N ARG A 121 -18.09 -17.01 -2.27
CA ARG A 121 -17.32 -16.87 -3.52
C ARG A 121 -17.19 -15.41 -3.94
N GLY A 122 -18.24 -14.61 -3.79
CA GLY A 122 -18.19 -13.17 -4.09
C GLY A 122 -17.22 -12.42 -3.18
N ALA A 123 -17.31 -12.67 -1.87
CA ALA A 123 -16.42 -12.05 -0.90
C ALA A 123 -14.94 -12.42 -1.13
N ILE A 124 -14.66 -13.70 -1.38
CA ILE A 124 -13.31 -14.16 -1.71
C ILE A 124 -12.83 -13.54 -3.03
N ALA A 125 -13.68 -13.45 -4.04
CA ALA A 125 -13.31 -12.82 -5.32
C ALA A 125 -12.89 -11.36 -5.14
N VAL A 126 -13.59 -10.58 -4.30
CA VAL A 126 -13.20 -9.20 -3.96
C VAL A 126 -11.81 -9.16 -3.36
N GLN A 127 -11.54 -10.01 -2.35
CA GLN A 127 -10.21 -10.10 -1.75
C GLN A 127 -9.13 -10.47 -2.79
N THR A 128 -9.37 -11.51 -3.58
CA THR A 128 -8.41 -12.00 -4.59
C THR A 128 -8.08 -10.90 -5.59
N VAL A 129 -9.09 -10.15 -6.05
CA VAL A 129 -8.90 -9.00 -6.95
C VAL A 129 -8.07 -7.93 -6.27
N CYS A 130 -8.36 -7.56 -5.02
CA CYS A 130 -7.60 -6.52 -4.32
C CYS A 130 -6.13 -6.89 -4.10
N LEU A 131 -5.85 -8.13 -3.68
CA LEU A 131 -4.48 -8.62 -3.45
C LEU A 131 -3.69 -8.71 -4.76
N THR A 132 -4.32 -9.25 -5.81
CA THR A 132 -3.74 -9.32 -7.16
C THR A 132 -3.45 -7.94 -7.72
N ALA A 133 -4.40 -7.00 -7.56
CA ALA A 133 -4.24 -5.62 -8.01
C ALA A 133 -3.12 -4.91 -7.24
N ALA A 134 -3.03 -5.10 -5.92
CA ALA A 134 -1.96 -4.51 -5.12
C ALA A 134 -0.57 -4.99 -5.58
N MET A 135 -0.41 -6.30 -5.80
CA MET A 135 0.85 -6.87 -6.29
C MET A 135 1.19 -6.36 -7.71
N ALA A 136 0.20 -6.36 -8.62
CA ALA A 136 0.39 -5.86 -9.98
C ALA A 136 0.77 -4.38 -9.99
N LEU A 137 0.08 -3.55 -9.19
CA LEU A 137 0.41 -2.13 -9.05
C LEU A 137 1.81 -1.92 -8.49
N ALA A 138 2.25 -2.73 -7.52
CA ALA A 138 3.58 -2.62 -6.93
C ALA A 138 4.67 -2.96 -7.97
N ILE A 139 4.47 -4.02 -8.75
CA ILE A 139 5.35 -4.41 -9.85
C ILE A 139 5.43 -3.29 -10.88
N VAL A 140 4.28 -2.76 -11.32
CA VAL A 140 4.22 -1.67 -12.32
C VAL A 140 4.90 -0.40 -11.79
N ALA A 141 4.64 -0.02 -10.54
CA ALA A 141 5.25 1.13 -9.90
C ALA A 141 6.78 0.99 -9.85
N ALA A 142 7.27 -0.18 -9.43
CA ALA A 142 8.70 -0.48 -9.35
C ALA A 142 9.38 -0.46 -10.72
N ARG A 143 8.75 -1.03 -11.77
CA ARG A 143 9.27 -0.98 -13.15
C ARG A 143 9.29 0.45 -13.68
N ARG A 144 8.26 1.25 -13.41
CA ARG A 144 8.20 2.67 -13.82
C ARG A 144 9.22 3.56 -13.10
N HIS A 145 9.62 3.19 -11.89
CA HIS A 145 10.69 3.84 -11.13
C HIS A 145 12.09 3.32 -11.50
N GLY A 146 12.21 2.52 -12.58
CA GLY A 146 13.50 2.08 -13.13
C GLY A 146 14.08 0.82 -12.48
N GLY A 147 13.34 0.14 -11.60
CA GLY A 147 13.79 -1.14 -11.05
C GLY A 147 13.92 -2.18 -12.16
N SER A 148 15.07 -2.82 -12.32
CA SER A 148 15.30 -3.83 -13.37
C SER A 148 14.36 -5.03 -13.22
N THR A 149 14.02 -5.73 -14.30
CA THR A 149 13.20 -6.96 -14.27
C THR A 149 13.71 -7.95 -13.23
N ARG A 150 15.04 -8.18 -13.22
CA ARG A 150 15.69 -9.08 -12.25
C ARG A 150 15.46 -8.63 -10.81
N SER A 151 15.70 -7.35 -10.52
CA SER A 151 15.51 -6.80 -9.17
C SER A 151 14.06 -6.88 -8.73
N VAL A 152 13.13 -6.43 -9.58
CA VAL A 152 11.69 -6.47 -9.29
C VAL A 152 11.22 -7.89 -9.05
N THR A 153 11.71 -8.85 -9.84
CA THR A 153 11.37 -10.27 -9.65
C THR A 153 11.82 -10.79 -8.29
N TRP A 154 13.08 -10.58 -7.89
CA TRP A 154 13.58 -11.09 -6.61
C TRP A 154 12.86 -10.45 -5.41
N ILE A 155 12.57 -9.15 -5.48
CA ILE A 155 11.80 -8.48 -4.44
C ILE A 155 10.36 -9.00 -4.41
N THR A 156 9.72 -9.17 -5.57
CA THR A 156 8.36 -9.73 -5.69
C THR A 156 8.30 -11.14 -5.10
N LEU A 157 9.30 -11.97 -5.35
CA LEU A 157 9.38 -13.33 -4.79
C LEU A 157 9.46 -13.28 -3.27
N GLY A 158 10.30 -12.42 -2.70
CA GLY A 158 10.36 -12.23 -1.26
C GLY A 158 9.03 -11.73 -0.70
N SER A 159 8.41 -10.73 -1.34
CA SER A 159 7.13 -10.17 -0.92
C SER A 159 6.00 -11.20 -0.98
N PHE A 160 6.00 -12.09 -1.98
CA PHE A 160 5.07 -13.20 -2.07
C PHE A 160 5.13 -14.11 -0.85
N LEU A 161 6.33 -14.49 -0.39
CA LEU A 161 6.50 -15.33 0.80
C LEU A 161 5.94 -14.67 2.07
N VAL A 162 6.12 -13.36 2.21
CA VAL A 162 5.57 -12.60 3.34
C VAL A 162 4.04 -12.55 3.28
N VAL A 163 3.48 -12.26 2.10
CA VAL A 163 2.02 -12.17 1.92
C VAL A 163 1.35 -13.54 2.11
N ALA A 164 1.98 -14.61 1.61
CA ALA A 164 1.48 -15.98 1.74
C ALA A 164 1.42 -16.45 3.20
N TRP A 165 2.26 -15.92 4.07
CA TRP A 165 2.33 -16.34 5.47
C TRP A 165 1.17 -15.81 6.33
N GLY A 166 0.68 -14.59 6.09
CA GLY A 166 -0.25 -13.93 7.02
C GLY A 166 -1.34 -13.06 6.42
N SER A 167 -1.35 -12.87 5.10
CA SER A 167 -2.23 -11.89 4.44
C SER A 167 -3.22 -12.51 3.45
N TRP A 168 -3.31 -13.84 3.40
CA TRP A 168 -4.30 -14.55 2.58
C TRP A 168 -5.64 -14.74 3.28
N THR A 169 -5.76 -14.42 4.57
CA THR A 169 -7.05 -14.45 5.26
C THR A 169 -7.97 -13.34 4.76
N LEU A 170 -9.24 -13.66 4.54
CA LEU A 170 -10.26 -12.69 4.16
C LEU A 170 -10.53 -11.73 5.31
N ARG A 171 -10.09 -10.49 5.08
CA ARG A 171 -10.23 -9.37 6.01
C ARG A 171 -10.57 -8.10 5.24
N VAL A 172 -11.28 -7.18 5.90
CA VAL A 172 -11.52 -5.82 5.39
C VAL A 172 -10.23 -5.10 4.97
N GLN A 173 -9.10 -5.42 5.61
CA GLN A 173 -7.77 -4.92 5.27
C GLN A 173 -7.38 -5.18 3.81
N SER A 174 -7.89 -6.24 3.16
CA SER A 174 -7.56 -6.55 1.78
C SER A 174 -7.91 -5.41 0.82
N LEU A 175 -8.97 -4.64 1.11
CA LEU A 175 -9.41 -3.50 0.30
C LEU A 175 -8.39 -2.36 0.26
N VAL A 176 -7.55 -2.24 1.31
CA VAL A 176 -6.64 -1.10 1.46
C VAL A 176 -5.23 -1.38 0.94
N PHE A 177 -4.87 -2.63 0.62
CA PHE A 177 -3.60 -2.92 -0.03
C PHE A 177 -3.39 -2.23 -1.39
N PRO A 178 -4.35 -2.25 -2.34
CA PRO A 178 -4.18 -1.50 -3.59
C PRO A 178 -4.13 0.01 -3.35
N LEU A 179 -4.87 0.52 -2.35
CA LEU A 179 -4.83 1.93 -1.95
C LEU A 179 -3.46 2.31 -1.37
N PHE A 180 -2.86 1.47 -0.55
CA PHE A 180 -1.51 1.67 0.00
C PHE A 180 -0.47 1.82 -1.09
N VAL A 181 -0.46 0.88 -2.04
CA VAL A 181 0.50 0.88 -3.14
C VAL A 181 0.29 2.08 -4.05
N ALA A 182 -0.97 2.40 -4.39
CA ALA A 182 -1.30 3.57 -5.19
C ALA A 182 -0.90 4.88 -4.50
N LEU A 183 -1.14 4.99 -3.19
CA LEU A 183 -0.76 6.15 -2.39
C LEU A 183 0.76 6.33 -2.34
N LEU A 184 1.50 5.28 -1.98
CA LEU A 184 2.96 5.35 -1.95
C LEU A 184 3.54 5.69 -3.32
N TRP A 185 3.03 5.08 -4.38
CA TRP A 185 3.45 5.40 -5.73
C TRP A 185 3.15 6.86 -6.10
N LEU A 186 1.96 7.37 -5.76
CA LEU A 186 1.59 8.76 -5.99
C LEU A 186 2.54 9.73 -5.26
N LEU A 187 2.85 9.47 -4.00
CA LEU A 187 3.71 10.32 -3.18
C LEU A 187 5.17 10.25 -3.64
N ALA A 188 5.67 9.08 -4.05
CA ALA A 188 7.02 8.91 -4.59
C ALA A 188 7.19 9.57 -5.97
N GLU A 189 6.19 9.49 -6.84
CA GLU A 189 6.23 10.22 -8.13
C GLU A 189 6.21 11.72 -7.88
N ASP A 190 5.39 12.22 -6.94
CA ASP A 190 5.38 13.64 -6.59
C ASP A 190 6.69 14.11 -5.96
N SER A 191 7.36 13.29 -5.15
CA SER A 191 8.67 13.67 -4.58
C SER A 191 9.76 13.82 -5.62
N ARG A 192 9.67 13.09 -6.74
CA ARG A 192 10.62 13.18 -7.86
C ARG A 192 10.20 14.21 -8.90
N ARG A 193 8.89 14.33 -9.16
CA ARG A 193 8.27 15.18 -10.17
C ARG A 193 7.00 15.81 -9.61
N PRO A 194 7.14 16.92 -8.85
CA PRO A 194 6.02 17.51 -8.15
C PRO A 194 4.87 17.89 -9.08
N SER A 195 3.64 17.54 -8.69
CA SER A 195 2.45 17.86 -9.48
C SER A 195 1.21 17.97 -8.60
N ARG A 196 0.18 18.71 -9.08
CA ARG A 196 -1.11 18.80 -8.37
C ARG A 196 -1.83 17.45 -8.23
N ARG A 197 -1.40 16.41 -8.96
CA ARG A 197 -1.96 15.06 -8.81
C ARG A 197 -1.76 14.50 -7.41
N VAL A 198 -0.76 14.96 -6.66
CA VAL A 198 -0.54 14.55 -5.26
C VAL A 198 -1.77 14.79 -4.37
N LEU A 199 -2.64 15.75 -4.73
CA LEU A 199 -3.89 16.00 -4.01
C LEU A 199 -4.89 14.85 -4.11
N LEU A 200 -4.72 13.91 -5.06
CA LEU A 200 -5.49 12.66 -5.09
C LEU A 200 -5.20 11.77 -3.87
N ALA A 201 -4.13 12.04 -3.11
CA ALA A 201 -3.87 11.39 -1.84
C ALA A 201 -4.98 11.68 -0.80
N LEU A 202 -5.60 12.87 -0.85
CA LEU A 202 -6.63 13.26 0.11
C LEU A 202 -7.90 12.39 0.02
N PRO A 203 -8.55 12.22 -1.15
CA PRO A 203 -9.68 11.30 -1.25
C PRO A 203 -9.30 9.84 -0.99
N ILE A 204 -8.04 9.42 -1.27
CA ILE A 204 -7.57 8.09 -0.90
C ILE A 204 -7.57 7.91 0.63
N VAL A 205 -7.06 8.89 1.39
CA VAL A 205 -7.08 8.85 2.86
C VAL A 205 -8.51 8.84 3.41
N VAL A 206 -9.42 9.65 2.86
CA VAL A 206 -10.83 9.68 3.27
C VAL A 206 -11.52 8.34 3.02
N LEU A 207 -11.32 7.76 1.83
CA LEU A 207 -11.86 6.43 1.52
C LEU A 207 -11.30 5.38 2.49
N TRP A 208 -9.99 5.39 2.71
CA TRP A 208 -9.33 4.46 3.61
C TRP A 208 -9.85 4.58 5.05
N ALA A 209 -10.08 5.79 5.55
CA ALA A 209 -10.60 6.05 6.89
C ALA A 209 -11.97 5.42 7.17
N ASN A 210 -12.72 5.06 6.13
CA ASN A 210 -13.99 4.35 6.25
C ASN A 210 -13.86 2.85 5.95
N LEU A 211 -12.83 2.43 5.21
CA LEU A 211 -12.58 1.03 4.88
C LEU A 211 -11.84 0.27 5.99
N HIS A 212 -10.87 0.91 6.66
CA HIS A 212 -10.01 0.22 7.61
C HIS A 212 -9.32 1.16 8.62
N GLY A 213 -9.16 0.66 9.85
CA GLY A 213 -8.50 1.39 10.95
C GLY A 213 -7.01 1.71 10.73
N THR A 214 -6.36 1.16 9.71
CA THR A 214 -4.96 1.52 9.37
C THR A 214 -4.84 2.81 8.57
N ALA A 215 -5.93 3.55 8.35
CA ALA A 215 -5.90 4.83 7.64
C ALA A 215 -4.95 5.87 8.27
N PHE A 216 -4.66 5.75 9.57
CA PHE A 216 -3.64 6.59 10.22
C PHE A 216 -2.29 6.51 9.49
N LEU A 217 -1.89 5.33 8.99
CA LEU A 217 -0.65 5.15 8.23
C LEU A 217 -0.68 5.93 6.91
N ALA A 218 -1.80 5.88 6.19
CA ALA A 218 -2.00 6.65 4.97
C ALA A 218 -1.87 8.15 5.24
N SER A 219 -2.56 8.65 6.28
CA SER A 219 -2.50 10.05 6.66
C SER A 219 -1.10 10.50 7.11
N ALA A 220 -0.35 9.62 7.79
CA ALA A 220 1.02 9.88 8.23
C ALA A 220 1.97 10.01 7.04
N LEU A 221 1.86 9.13 6.03
CA LEU A 221 2.67 9.23 4.82
C LEU A 221 2.37 10.50 4.02
N VAL A 222 1.10 10.90 3.93
CA VAL A 222 0.71 12.15 3.26
C VAL A 222 1.22 13.37 4.03
N ALA A 223 1.10 13.36 5.36
CA ALA A 223 1.65 14.41 6.22
C ALA A 223 3.17 14.50 6.08
N LEU A 224 3.86 13.36 6.05
CA LEU A 224 5.31 13.28 5.83
C LEU A 224 5.70 13.88 4.49
N ARG A 225 4.93 13.65 3.42
CA ARG A 225 5.16 14.31 2.13
C ARG A 225 5.00 15.83 2.27
N GLY A 226 3.94 16.31 2.92
CA GLY A 226 3.73 17.73 3.20
C GLY A 226 4.91 18.37 3.95
N LEU A 227 5.39 17.72 5.01
CA LEU A 227 6.55 18.16 5.79
C LEU A 227 7.84 18.12 4.96
N SER A 228 8.06 17.07 4.18
CA SER A 228 9.23 16.97 3.30
C SER A 228 9.27 18.10 2.28
N MET A 229 8.10 18.47 1.71
CA MET A 229 7.99 19.62 0.81
C MET A 229 8.42 20.89 1.52
N LEU A 230 8.12 21.08 2.81
CA LEU A 230 8.53 22.28 3.57
C LEU A 230 10.06 22.43 3.64
N LEU A 231 10.78 21.32 3.71
CA LEU A 231 12.23 21.22 3.86
C LEU A 231 12.99 21.22 2.52
N GLU A 232 12.34 20.81 1.43
CA GLU A 232 12.91 20.79 0.08
C GLU A 232 13.28 22.20 -0.43
N ARG A 233 14.48 22.35 -0.99
CA ARG A 233 15.01 23.64 -1.49
C ARG A 233 15.04 23.73 -3.03
N ASP A 234 14.34 22.82 -3.68
CA ASP A 234 14.22 22.71 -5.15
C ASP A 234 13.42 23.86 -5.77
N ARG A 235 12.42 24.39 -5.05
CA ARG A 235 11.49 25.43 -5.52
C ARG A 235 11.16 26.47 -4.43
N PRO A 236 10.75 27.69 -4.81
CA PRO A 236 10.34 28.72 -3.85
C PRO A 236 9.24 28.24 -2.90
N LEU A 237 9.40 28.52 -1.59
CA LEU A 237 8.43 28.10 -0.57
C LEU A 237 7.00 28.52 -0.91
N ARG A 238 6.80 29.75 -1.39
CA ARG A 238 5.47 30.27 -1.77
C ARG A 238 4.70 29.39 -2.77
N ASP A 239 5.40 28.69 -3.66
CA ASP A 239 4.77 27.90 -4.72
C ASP A 239 4.35 26.51 -4.21
N ARG A 240 5.08 26.00 -3.19
CA ARG A 240 4.83 24.69 -2.57
C ARG A 240 4.02 24.76 -1.27
N LEU A 241 4.01 25.90 -0.59
CA LEU A 241 3.39 26.09 0.71
C LEU A 241 1.90 25.70 0.76
N PRO A 242 1.04 26.09 -0.22
CA PRO A 242 -0.38 25.72 -0.15
C PRO A 242 -0.60 24.20 -0.19
N VAL A 243 0.11 23.50 -1.09
CA VAL A 243 0.03 22.03 -1.19
C VAL A 243 0.63 21.39 0.05
N ALA A 244 1.81 21.84 0.48
CA ALA A 244 2.48 21.32 1.67
C ALA A 244 1.62 21.46 2.93
N ALA A 245 0.95 22.61 3.12
CA ALA A 245 0.06 22.84 4.26
C ALA A 245 -1.14 21.89 4.23
N VAL A 246 -1.79 21.72 3.07
CA VAL A 246 -2.92 20.79 2.91
C VAL A 246 -2.49 19.35 3.18
N LEU A 247 -1.36 18.90 2.64
CA LEU A 247 -0.88 17.53 2.87
C LEU A 247 -0.45 17.31 4.33
N THR A 248 0.20 18.29 4.96
CA THR A 248 0.58 18.23 6.39
C THR A 248 -0.64 18.10 7.30
N ALA A 249 -1.77 18.70 6.92
CA ALA A 249 -3.05 18.60 7.63
C ALA A 249 -3.83 17.30 7.35
N ALA A 250 -3.31 16.36 6.54
CA ALA A 250 -3.98 15.10 6.20
C ALA A 250 -4.47 14.26 7.40
N PRO A 251 -3.85 14.26 8.60
CA PRO A 251 -4.39 13.54 9.75
C PRO A 251 -5.82 13.98 10.14
N ALA A 252 -6.22 15.22 9.85
CA ALA A 252 -7.59 15.67 10.07
C ALA A 252 -8.62 14.93 9.19
N LEU A 253 -8.19 14.36 8.05
CA LEU A 253 -9.06 13.58 7.16
C LEU A 253 -9.50 12.25 7.78
N LEU A 254 -8.83 11.78 8.84
CA LEU A 254 -9.30 10.61 9.59
C LEU A 254 -10.67 10.84 10.23
N LEU A 255 -11.07 12.09 10.44
CA LEU A 255 -12.39 12.47 10.95
C LEU A 255 -13.46 12.51 9.85
N ALA A 256 -13.09 12.32 8.58
CA ALA A 256 -14.03 12.27 7.45
C ALA A 256 -14.74 10.90 7.39
N SER A 257 -15.51 10.62 8.43
CA SER A 257 -16.29 9.41 8.65
C SER A 257 -17.55 9.80 9.42
N PRO A 258 -18.65 9.04 9.31
CA PRO A 258 -19.85 9.28 10.12
C PRO A 258 -19.59 9.30 11.63
N TYR A 259 -18.51 8.64 12.10
CA TYR A 259 -18.10 8.64 13.51
C TYR A 259 -17.37 9.90 13.96
N GLY A 260 -16.92 10.76 13.04
CA GLY A 260 -16.33 12.07 13.34
C GLY A 260 -15.29 12.06 14.47
N PHE A 261 -15.48 12.92 15.47
CA PHE A 261 -14.56 13.08 16.60
C PHE A 261 -14.45 11.85 17.51
N SER A 262 -15.41 10.92 17.49
CA SER A 262 -15.29 9.67 18.24
C SER A 262 -14.05 8.86 17.81
N LEU A 263 -13.61 9.03 16.55
CA LEU A 263 -12.40 8.38 16.04
C LEU A 263 -11.11 8.84 16.73
N VAL A 264 -11.08 10.04 17.33
CA VAL A 264 -9.92 10.47 18.13
C VAL A 264 -9.72 9.53 19.31
N GLY A 265 -10.80 9.17 20.01
CA GLY A 265 -10.77 8.21 21.11
C GLY A 265 -10.43 6.79 20.64
N TYR A 266 -10.90 6.39 19.45
CA TYR A 266 -10.52 5.13 18.82
C TYR A 266 -9.01 5.07 18.57
N TYR A 267 -8.43 6.04 17.87
CA TYR A 267 -7.01 6.05 17.54
C TYR A 267 -6.12 6.20 18.78
N HIS A 268 -6.55 6.97 19.78
CA HIS A 268 -5.86 7.02 21.07
C HIS A 268 -5.78 5.63 21.71
N LYS A 269 -6.91 4.90 21.78
CA LYS A 269 -6.93 3.53 22.32
C LYS A 269 -6.13 2.56 21.46
N LEU A 270 -6.17 2.69 20.14
CA LEU A 270 -5.45 1.81 19.23
C LEU A 270 -3.93 1.96 19.36
N LEU A 271 -3.44 3.20 19.38
CA LEU A 271 -2.01 3.50 19.27
C LEU A 271 -1.30 3.58 20.64
N LEU A 272 -2.01 3.98 21.69
CA LEU A 272 -1.40 4.32 22.98
C LEU A 272 -1.81 3.37 24.12
N ASN A 273 -2.68 2.38 23.86
CA ASN A 273 -3.07 1.42 24.91
C ASN A 273 -2.05 0.27 25.02
N PRO A 274 -1.28 0.18 26.12
CA PRO A 274 -0.29 -0.89 26.29
C PRO A 274 -0.90 -2.28 26.47
N ALA A 275 -2.21 -2.37 26.75
CA ALA A 275 -2.90 -3.66 26.84
C ALA A 275 -3.13 -4.29 25.45
N PHE A 276 -3.14 -3.49 24.37
CA PHE A 276 -3.47 -3.99 23.03
C PHE A 276 -2.47 -5.05 22.56
N SER A 277 -1.16 -4.82 22.77
CA SER A 277 -0.10 -5.77 22.42
C SER A 277 -0.08 -7.04 23.28
N LYS A 278 -0.81 -7.06 24.41
CA LYS A 278 -0.93 -8.23 25.29
C LYS A 278 -2.05 -9.18 24.84
N TYR A 279 -3.14 -8.63 24.31
CA TYR A 279 -4.34 -9.39 23.96
C TYR A 279 -4.54 -9.59 22.46
N VAL A 280 -3.95 -8.73 21.63
CA VAL A 280 -4.05 -8.80 20.17
C VAL A 280 -2.69 -9.18 19.59
N THR A 281 -2.61 -10.39 19.05
CA THR A 281 -1.34 -10.96 18.57
C THR A 281 -0.70 -10.12 17.48
N GLU A 282 -1.49 -9.49 16.62
CA GLU A 282 -1.03 -8.60 15.55
C GLU A 282 -0.34 -7.33 16.06
N TRP A 283 -0.60 -6.92 17.30
CA TRP A 283 0.01 -5.75 17.93
C TRP A 283 1.15 -6.12 18.88
N ALA A 284 1.41 -7.41 19.08
CA ALA A 284 2.59 -7.86 19.78
C ALA A 284 3.85 -7.63 18.92
N PRO A 285 5.03 -7.42 19.54
CA PRO A 285 6.28 -7.36 18.79
C PRO A 285 6.47 -8.62 17.94
N THR A 286 6.85 -8.42 16.67
CA THR A 286 7.24 -9.52 15.78
C THR A 286 8.42 -10.27 16.38
N LYS A 287 8.39 -11.60 16.35
CA LYS A 287 9.46 -12.46 16.87
C LYS A 287 10.36 -12.93 15.72
N LEU A 288 11.67 -13.00 15.95
CA LEU A 288 12.60 -13.64 15.03
C LEU A 288 12.33 -15.16 14.99
N GLY A 289 12.04 -15.68 13.80
CA GLY A 289 11.79 -17.10 13.59
C GLY A 289 11.82 -17.44 12.10
N ILE A 290 11.83 -18.74 11.78
CA ILE A 290 11.88 -19.22 10.39
C ILE A 290 10.71 -18.65 9.57
N ALA A 291 9.52 -18.61 10.17
CA ALA A 291 8.32 -18.10 9.53
C ALA A 291 8.35 -16.59 9.25
N THR A 292 9.03 -15.80 10.09
CA THR A 292 9.15 -14.34 9.94
C THR A 292 10.44 -13.92 9.22
N ALA A 293 11.36 -14.84 8.97
CA ALA A 293 12.64 -14.57 8.33
C ALA A 293 12.51 -13.83 6.98
N PRO A 294 11.58 -14.18 6.06
CA PRO A 294 11.42 -13.44 4.81
C PRO A 294 11.10 -11.94 5.02
N PHE A 295 10.29 -11.62 6.04
CA PHE A 295 9.99 -10.23 6.39
C PHE A 295 11.24 -9.48 6.86
N TYR A 296 11.99 -10.05 7.81
CA TYR A 296 13.20 -9.41 8.32
C TYR A 296 14.29 -9.27 7.25
N LEU A 297 14.45 -10.27 6.38
CA LEU A 297 15.41 -10.20 5.27
C LEU A 297 15.06 -9.07 4.30
N LEU A 298 13.78 -8.89 3.96
CA LEU A 298 13.33 -7.78 3.12
C LEU A 298 13.50 -6.43 3.82
N ALA A 299 13.15 -6.33 5.09
CA ALA A 299 13.30 -5.09 5.86
C ALA A 299 14.77 -4.66 5.98
N LEU A 300 15.67 -5.60 6.30
CA LEU A 300 17.11 -5.35 6.36
C LEU A 300 17.68 -5.00 4.99
N LEU A 301 17.24 -5.69 3.94
CA LEU A 301 17.64 -5.38 2.57
C LEU A 301 17.18 -3.98 2.15
N ALA A 302 15.94 -3.61 2.49
CA ALA A 302 15.39 -2.28 2.20
C ALA A 302 16.19 -1.19 2.93
N ALA A 303 16.44 -1.35 4.23
CA ALA A 303 17.25 -0.42 5.02
C ALA A 303 18.69 -0.32 4.49
N TRP A 304 19.31 -1.45 4.13
CA TRP A 304 20.65 -1.48 3.54
C TRP A 304 20.69 -0.77 2.18
N LEU A 305 19.72 -1.02 1.29
CA LEU A 305 19.62 -0.34 0.00
C LEU A 305 19.39 1.16 0.16
N ALA A 306 18.52 1.56 1.09
CA ALA A 306 18.23 2.96 1.38
C ALA A 306 19.47 3.69 1.91
N GLY A 307 20.26 3.04 2.79
CA GLY A 307 21.54 3.57 3.25
C GLY A 307 22.59 3.63 2.16
N ARG A 308 22.78 2.54 1.40
CA ARG A 308 23.82 2.41 0.37
C ARG A 308 23.60 3.33 -0.84
N TYR A 309 22.34 3.57 -1.19
CA TYR A 309 21.93 4.39 -2.34
C TYR A 309 21.16 5.65 -1.94
N ARG A 310 21.41 6.16 -0.74
CA ARG A 310 20.74 7.33 -0.17
C ARG A 310 20.70 8.54 -1.12
N SER A 311 21.77 8.78 -1.86
CA SER A 311 21.86 9.88 -2.83
C SER A 311 20.90 9.76 -4.02
N ARG A 312 20.30 8.58 -4.25
CA ARG A 312 19.28 8.35 -5.30
C ARG A 312 17.84 8.50 -4.80
N LEU A 313 17.67 8.73 -3.50
CA LEU A 313 16.37 8.86 -2.84
C LEU A 313 16.11 10.32 -2.50
N THR A 314 14.88 10.75 -2.72
CA THR A 314 14.35 12.03 -2.26
C THR A 314 14.24 12.07 -0.73
N LEU A 315 14.12 13.25 -0.13
CA LEU A 315 13.95 13.39 1.32
C LEU A 315 12.72 12.62 1.83
N PHE A 316 11.62 12.68 1.07
CA PHE A 316 10.42 11.90 1.34
C PHE A 316 10.70 10.40 1.35
N GLU A 317 11.31 9.87 0.28
CA GLU A 317 11.61 8.43 0.18
C GLU A 317 12.57 7.94 1.27
N GLN A 318 13.55 8.74 1.66
CA GLN A 318 14.45 8.41 2.77
C GLN A 318 13.74 8.35 4.12
N SER A 319 12.64 9.09 4.27
CA SER A 319 11.90 9.18 5.54
C SER A 319 10.75 8.17 5.60
N ALA A 320 10.26 7.72 4.44
CA ALA A 320 9.15 6.78 4.32
C ALA A 320 9.59 5.30 4.35
N LEU A 321 10.87 5.02 4.07
CA LEU A 321 11.50 3.69 4.10
C LEU A 321 12.16 3.42 5.46
#